data_AF-A0A950G1G4-F1
#
_entry.id   AF-A0A950G1G4-F1
#
_cell.length_a   1.000
_cell.length_b   1.000
_cell.length_c   1.000
_cell.angle_alpha   90.00
_cell.angle_beta   90.00
_cell.angle_gamma   90.00
#
_symmetry.space_group_name_H-M   'P 1'
#
loop_
_entity.id
_entity.type
_entity.pdbx_description
1 polymer ?
#
loop_
_entity_poly.entity_id
_entity_poly.type
_entity_poly.pdbx_seq_one_letter_code
_entity_poly.pdbx_strand_id
1 'polypeptide(L)'
;MSTDWTPNFGGVGRTPPQWNPKRPLRIALLGDFGAGALTGRMDTGAALAKRKPRPVEFDTLEDALGRAELKLSLPLGPGGAPIEIEISELESFHPDELYRNVELFTALASLRKRLNTPSSFAAAAAELKEWAEGAGRPISRVALAAPSRGSTPNKGATLDDFARLTGRKPRAEAAEADIADYLRRIVGPFVQPAANPNKDAYVATVDEALSDAMRAVLHHADFQNLESLWRGADFLLRRVETSHALQVHLIDISAEELAADLASSDDLAETGLYKLLVEQPSQDADGGYSFIAACYHFDATPPHTELLGRAARVAAHAGAPFVTGMTTDPFVDRREPPHRLVREAFEALKSMPDASYLALLGPRFMLRNVYGKKSDPISSFAFEEFVRNEGLRGMLWGHPALLAMCVLAVRGGQLAIDDLAFHHYRDKEGDTIALPCTDRLIGTDAASLLRAFGINGVMAYKGEARVRLAGLEAINGDGLAATTAAPRKAASDSRADVGSSKDQRVKTEWTPAARTGGTVQMSAPAQKLAEDAQEAPAAAESPAAPAEEAVDDELAALLAQLDDSTPAEVAEAKGEEAPPPAEEAPAAEAAAEPEVDPELAALLKELG
;
A
#
# COMPACT_ATOMS: atom_id res chain seq x y z
N MET A 1 -28.67 23.97 -8.62
CA MET A 1 -27.22 23.76 -8.84
C MET A 1 -26.98 23.78 -10.34
N SER A 2 -26.09 24.65 -10.83
CA SER A 2 -25.80 24.78 -12.28
C SER A 2 -25.32 23.44 -12.83
N THR A 3 -25.95 22.96 -13.91
CA THR A 3 -25.70 21.67 -14.57
C THR A 3 -24.51 21.69 -15.54
N ASP A 4 -23.89 22.85 -15.75
CA ASP A 4 -22.82 23.03 -16.74
C ASP A 4 -21.47 23.14 -16.04
N TRP A 5 -20.88 21.98 -15.73
CA TRP A 5 -19.47 21.91 -15.32
C TRP A 5 -18.60 21.97 -16.59
N THR A 6 -17.71 22.96 -16.66
CA THR A 6 -16.72 23.09 -17.75
C THR A 6 -15.32 22.97 -17.14
N PRO A 7 -14.50 21.99 -17.55
CA PRO A 7 -13.18 21.80 -16.97
C PRO A 7 -12.26 22.97 -17.29
N ASN A 8 -11.48 23.41 -16.29
CA ASN A 8 -10.40 24.36 -16.48
C ASN A 8 -9.04 23.68 -16.28
N PHE A 9 -8.43 23.27 -17.39
CA PHE A 9 -7.10 22.65 -17.41
C PHE A 9 -5.93 23.65 -17.45
N GLY A 10 -6.20 24.95 -17.32
CA GLY A 10 -5.19 26.00 -17.50
C GLY A 10 -4.61 26.06 -18.91
N GLY A 11 -3.60 26.90 -19.09
CA GLY A 11 -2.84 27.05 -20.33
C GLY A 11 -1.37 27.37 -20.07
N VAL A 12 -0.54 27.23 -21.10
CA VAL A 12 0.87 27.64 -21.07
C VAL A 12 1.15 28.42 -22.36
N GLY A 13 1.37 29.73 -22.22
CA GLY A 13 1.64 30.62 -23.36
C GLY A 13 3.09 30.57 -23.88
N ARG A 14 3.92 29.68 -23.34
CA ARG A 14 5.36 29.59 -23.62
C ARG A 14 5.70 28.41 -24.51
N THR A 15 6.65 28.56 -25.43
CA THR A 15 7.11 27.44 -26.25
C THR A 15 7.85 26.41 -25.38
N PRO A 16 7.55 25.10 -25.50
CA PRO A 16 8.32 24.06 -24.82
C PRO A 16 9.82 24.12 -25.16
N PRO A 17 10.72 23.90 -24.19
CA PRO A 17 12.14 23.78 -24.46
C PRO A 17 12.45 22.60 -25.41
N GLN A 18 13.49 22.75 -26.22
CA GLN A 18 14.00 21.66 -27.06
C GLN A 18 15.10 20.88 -26.33
N TRP A 19 14.90 19.58 -26.23
CA TRP A 19 15.81 18.71 -25.50
C TRP A 19 16.83 18.04 -26.42
N ASN A 20 18.08 17.97 -25.98
CA ASN A 20 19.10 17.18 -26.68
C ASN A 20 18.70 15.70 -26.68
N PRO A 21 18.58 15.03 -27.85
CA PRO A 21 18.21 13.61 -27.92
C PRO A 21 19.19 12.66 -27.23
N LYS A 22 20.42 13.12 -26.93
CA LYS A 22 21.47 12.36 -26.24
C LYS A 22 21.55 12.65 -24.73
N ARG A 23 20.61 13.43 -24.17
CA ARG A 23 20.56 13.69 -22.72
C ARG A 23 20.38 12.38 -21.93
N PRO A 24 20.80 12.33 -20.67
CA PRO A 24 20.51 11.20 -19.80
C PRO A 24 19.01 10.98 -19.62
N LEU A 25 18.63 9.72 -19.36
CA LEU A 25 17.30 9.39 -18.91
C LEU A 25 17.16 9.88 -17.47
N ARG A 26 16.29 10.86 -17.25
CA ARG A 26 16.07 11.46 -15.92
C ARG A 26 14.66 11.16 -15.45
N ILE A 27 14.52 10.58 -14.25
CA ILE A 27 13.23 10.32 -13.60
C ILE A 27 13.05 11.34 -12.46
N ALA A 28 12.00 12.15 -12.54
CA ALA A 28 11.55 12.96 -11.41
C ALA A 28 10.58 12.12 -10.56
N LEU A 29 10.97 11.78 -9.33
CA LEU A 29 10.13 11.09 -8.37
C LEU A 29 9.55 12.10 -7.38
N LEU A 30 8.27 12.44 -7.54
CA LEU A 30 7.56 13.42 -6.72
C LEU A 30 6.83 12.71 -5.57
N GLY A 31 6.93 13.27 -4.37
CA GLY A 31 6.24 12.80 -3.18
C GLY A 31 6.64 13.60 -1.94
N ASP A 32 5.91 13.43 -0.84
CA ASP A 32 6.14 14.15 0.42
C ASP A 32 7.29 13.53 1.25
N PHE A 33 8.47 13.39 0.65
CA PHE A 33 9.65 12.77 1.27
C PHE A 33 10.09 13.48 2.56
N GLY A 34 9.77 14.77 2.69
CA GLY A 34 10.04 15.61 3.86
C GLY A 34 8.96 15.61 4.92
N ALA A 35 7.86 14.85 4.76
CA ALA A 35 6.68 14.92 5.63
C ALA A 35 6.11 16.35 5.80
N GLY A 36 6.24 17.18 4.77
CA GLY A 36 5.82 18.59 4.82
C GLY A 36 4.33 18.77 5.05
N ALA A 37 3.48 17.85 4.56
CA ALA A 37 2.04 17.91 4.81
C ALA A 37 1.71 17.71 6.30
N LEU A 38 2.50 16.93 7.04
CA LEU A 38 2.33 16.77 8.49
C LEU A 38 2.66 18.06 9.24
N THR A 39 3.70 18.77 8.82
CA THR A 39 4.12 20.05 9.42
C THR A 39 3.28 21.24 8.96
N GLY A 40 2.29 21.01 8.09
CA GLY A 40 1.43 22.07 7.53
C GLY A 40 2.11 22.91 6.44
N ARG A 41 3.23 22.43 5.86
CA ARG A 41 3.93 23.10 4.76
C ARG A 41 3.03 23.16 3.53
N MET A 42 2.98 24.33 2.89
CA MET A 42 2.08 24.62 1.78
C MET A 42 2.73 25.65 0.83
N ASP A 43 3.89 25.29 0.28
CA ASP A 43 4.63 26.15 -0.64
C ASP A 43 3.98 26.14 -2.05
N THR A 44 3.85 27.31 -2.67
CA THR A 44 3.38 27.46 -4.07
C THR A 44 4.24 28.49 -4.82
N GLY A 45 4.11 28.54 -6.14
CA GLY A 45 4.77 29.51 -7.03
C GLY A 45 6.28 29.57 -6.80
N ALA A 46 6.78 30.77 -6.51
CA ALA A 46 8.21 31.00 -6.29
C ALA A 46 8.77 30.31 -5.02
N ALA A 47 7.95 29.99 -4.02
CA ALA A 47 8.40 29.25 -2.84
C ALA A 47 8.64 27.79 -3.20
N LEU A 48 7.67 27.15 -3.87
CA LEU A 48 7.80 25.77 -4.34
C LEU A 48 8.94 25.63 -5.36
N ALA A 49 9.10 26.61 -6.26
CA ALA A 49 10.20 26.62 -7.24
C ALA A 49 11.60 26.61 -6.62
N LYS A 50 11.77 26.95 -5.33
CA LYS A 50 13.08 26.87 -4.65
C LYS A 50 13.43 25.46 -4.19
N ARG A 51 12.49 24.50 -4.25
CA ARG A 51 12.74 23.12 -3.86
C ARG A 51 13.82 22.53 -4.76
N LYS A 52 14.86 21.95 -4.17
CA LYS A 52 15.97 21.36 -4.92
C LYS A 52 15.68 19.89 -5.20
N PRO A 53 15.60 19.45 -6.47
CA PRO A 53 15.62 18.04 -6.80
C PRO A 53 16.89 17.38 -6.23
N ARG A 54 16.74 16.25 -5.54
CA ARG A 54 17.85 15.53 -4.90
C ARG A 54 18.19 14.30 -5.74
N PRO A 55 19.35 14.24 -6.42
CA PRO A 55 19.77 13.01 -7.07
C PRO A 55 19.99 11.93 -6.02
N VAL A 56 19.51 10.73 -6.31
CA VAL A 56 19.68 9.55 -5.44
C VAL A 56 20.09 8.34 -6.26
N GLU A 57 20.97 7.55 -5.67
CA GLU A 57 21.38 6.22 -6.11
C GLU A 57 21.11 5.23 -4.97
N PHE A 58 21.20 3.94 -5.24
CA PHE A 58 21.02 2.90 -4.22
C PHE A 58 21.90 3.15 -2.98
N ASP A 59 23.18 3.50 -3.19
CA ASP A 59 24.15 3.72 -2.12
C ASP A 59 24.00 5.08 -1.40
N THR A 60 23.26 6.04 -1.97
CA THR A 60 23.11 7.40 -1.41
C THR A 60 21.71 7.68 -0.87
N LEU A 61 20.80 6.71 -0.93
CA LEU A 61 19.42 6.89 -0.49
C LEU A 61 19.34 7.14 1.03
N GLU A 62 20.10 6.39 1.82
CA GLU A 62 20.16 6.55 3.28
C GLU A 62 20.70 7.94 3.67
N ASP A 63 21.74 8.43 2.99
CA ASP A 63 22.24 9.80 3.18
C ASP A 63 21.16 10.85 2.88
N ALA A 64 20.33 10.62 1.86
CA ALA A 64 19.25 11.52 1.50
C ALA A 64 18.12 11.52 2.55
N LEU A 65 17.84 10.36 3.15
CA LEU A 65 16.90 10.18 4.25
C LEU A 65 17.40 10.84 5.53
N GLY A 66 18.64 10.57 5.94
CA GLY A 66 19.22 11.16 7.14
C GLY A 66 19.27 12.69 7.09
N ARG A 67 19.53 13.28 5.92
CA ARG A 67 19.50 14.75 5.73
C ARG A 67 18.10 15.36 5.76
N ALA A 68 17.04 14.57 5.72
CA ALA A 68 15.68 15.08 5.81
C ALA A 68 15.25 15.38 7.25
N GLU A 69 15.99 14.90 8.27
CA GLU A 69 15.78 15.19 9.70
C GLU A 69 14.31 14.98 10.14
N LEU A 70 13.74 13.83 9.78
CA LEU A 70 12.30 13.59 9.85
C LEU A 70 11.85 13.28 11.29
N LYS A 71 10.86 14.03 11.76
CA LYS A 71 10.16 13.79 13.02
C LYS A 71 8.67 13.66 12.77
N LEU A 72 8.15 12.46 12.98
CA LEU A 72 6.74 12.14 12.82
C LEU A 72 6.02 12.27 14.17
N SER A 73 4.99 13.09 14.19
CA SER A 73 4.11 13.29 15.35
C SER A 73 2.79 12.55 15.15
N LEU A 74 2.65 11.35 15.73
CA LEU A 74 1.49 10.49 15.55
C LEU A 74 0.47 10.68 16.68
N PRO A 75 -0.80 11.05 16.40
CA PRO A 75 -1.81 11.36 17.43
C PRO A 75 -2.45 10.10 18.04
N LEU A 76 -1.62 9.26 18.62
CA LEU A 76 -1.97 7.96 19.17
C LEU A 76 -2.31 8.03 20.67
N GLY A 77 -2.08 9.16 21.32
CA GLY A 77 -2.32 9.32 22.75
C GLY A 77 -3.77 9.56 23.18
N PRO A 78 -4.01 9.59 24.50
CA PRO A 78 -5.26 10.08 25.08
C PRO A 78 -5.58 11.50 24.55
N GLY A 79 -6.83 11.74 24.14
CA GLY A 79 -7.20 13.02 23.49
C GLY A 79 -6.48 13.28 22.15
N GLY A 80 -5.77 12.28 21.61
CA GLY A 80 -4.91 12.39 20.44
C GLY A 80 -3.63 13.19 20.69
N ALA A 81 -3.08 13.08 21.89
CA ALA A 81 -1.72 13.53 22.20
C ALA A 81 -0.68 12.82 21.27
N PRO A 82 0.45 13.49 20.97
CA PRO A 82 1.40 12.99 19.98
C PRO A 82 2.40 11.99 20.56
N ILE A 83 2.72 10.96 19.77
CA ILE A 83 3.90 10.13 19.92
C ILE A 83 4.89 10.57 18.85
N GLU A 84 6.05 11.04 19.28
CA GLU A 84 7.13 11.46 18.38
C GLU A 84 7.98 10.25 17.97
N ILE A 85 8.26 10.15 16.67
CA ILE A 85 9.10 9.12 16.08
C ILE A 85 10.11 9.79 15.16
N GLU A 86 11.39 9.58 15.44
CA GLU A 86 12.47 10.06 14.58
C GLU A 86 12.77 9.02 13.49
N ILE A 87 12.87 9.48 12.24
CA ILE A 87 13.23 8.66 11.09
C ILE A 87 14.51 9.22 10.48
N SER A 88 15.59 8.44 10.55
CA SER A 88 16.92 8.82 10.04
C SER A 88 17.45 7.86 8.98
N GLU A 89 16.95 6.62 8.95
CA GLU A 89 17.35 5.56 8.02
C GLU A 89 16.17 4.62 7.72
N LEU A 90 16.28 3.75 6.72
CA LEU A 90 15.18 2.82 6.38
C LEU A 90 14.85 1.84 7.52
N GLU A 91 15.83 1.48 8.34
CA GLU A 91 15.64 0.63 9.52
C GLU A 91 14.86 1.35 10.64
N SER A 92 14.78 2.68 10.65
CA SER A 92 13.94 3.42 11.61
C SER A 92 12.45 3.03 11.50
N PHE A 93 12.01 2.50 10.36
CA PHE A 93 10.65 1.97 10.16
C PHE A 93 10.47 0.53 10.71
N HIS A 94 11.55 -0.14 11.10
CA HIS A 94 11.49 -1.53 11.57
C HIS A 94 10.96 -1.60 13.02
N PRO A 95 10.12 -2.59 13.39
CA PRO A 95 9.52 -2.69 14.72
C PRO A 95 10.53 -2.80 15.85
N ASP A 96 11.68 -3.43 15.59
CA ASP A 96 12.76 -3.52 16.59
C ASP A 96 13.38 -2.14 16.87
N GLU A 97 13.52 -1.26 15.87
CA GLU A 97 13.99 0.11 16.09
C GLU A 97 12.93 0.95 16.77
N LEU A 98 11.66 0.84 16.35
CA LEU A 98 10.55 1.50 17.03
C LEU A 98 10.50 1.10 18.51
N TYR A 99 10.60 -0.20 18.81
CA TYR A 99 10.59 -0.73 20.17
C TYR A 99 11.73 -0.18 21.03
N ARG A 100 12.91 0.04 20.45
CA ARG A 100 14.08 0.59 21.14
C ARG A 100 13.98 2.10 21.36
N ASN A 101 13.47 2.84 20.38
CA ASN A 101 13.67 4.29 20.30
C ASN A 101 12.43 5.11 20.66
N VAL A 102 11.23 4.53 20.66
CA VAL A 102 9.99 5.24 21.03
C VAL A 102 9.69 5.03 22.51
N GLU A 103 9.47 6.13 23.23
CA GLU A 103 9.25 6.16 24.69
C GLU A 103 8.11 5.24 25.13
N LEU A 104 7.02 5.19 24.36
CA LEU A 104 5.89 4.30 24.61
C LEU A 104 6.30 2.83 24.79
N PHE A 105 7.13 2.31 23.88
CA PHE A 105 7.55 0.91 23.93
C PHE A 105 8.53 0.65 25.05
N THR A 106 9.40 1.62 25.37
CA THR A 106 10.26 1.58 26.55
C THR A 106 9.44 1.47 27.85
N ALA A 107 8.35 2.23 27.95
CA ALA A 107 7.46 2.21 29.11
C ALA A 107 6.72 0.86 29.25
N LEU A 108 6.20 0.30 28.14
CA LEU A 108 5.58 -1.02 28.11
C LEU A 108 6.58 -2.15 28.45
N ALA A 109 7.80 -2.07 27.93
CA ALA A 109 8.89 -3.01 28.25
C ALA A 109 9.24 -2.98 29.74
N SER A 110 9.31 -1.79 30.33
CA SER A 110 9.55 -1.59 31.77
C SER A 110 8.43 -2.22 32.61
N LEU A 111 7.17 -1.97 32.25
CA LEU A 111 6.01 -2.60 32.91
C LEU A 111 6.07 -4.12 32.84
N ARG A 112 6.34 -4.69 31.66
CA ARG A 112 6.53 -6.13 31.47
C ARG A 112 7.65 -6.70 32.35
N LYS A 113 8.76 -5.99 32.47
CA LYS A 113 9.90 -6.38 33.34
C LYS A 113 9.52 -6.34 34.82
N ARG A 114 8.77 -5.32 35.26
CA ARG A 114 8.28 -5.19 36.63
C ARG A 114 7.33 -6.32 37.02
N LEU A 115 6.45 -6.73 36.10
CA LEU A 115 5.57 -7.90 36.28
C LEU A 115 6.36 -9.21 36.32
N ASN A 116 7.50 -9.28 35.63
CA ASN A 116 8.35 -10.46 35.66
C ASN A 116 9.23 -10.60 36.90
N THR A 117 9.39 -9.51 37.66
CA THR A 117 10.29 -9.43 38.81
C THR A 117 9.51 -9.60 40.13
N PRO A 118 9.82 -10.60 40.98
CA PRO A 118 9.04 -10.88 42.19
C PRO A 118 8.89 -9.70 43.15
N SER A 119 9.93 -8.87 43.30
CA SER A 119 9.93 -7.72 44.24
C SER A 119 9.03 -6.56 43.78
N SER A 120 8.78 -6.41 42.49
CA SER A 120 7.94 -5.34 41.92
C SER A 120 6.57 -5.81 41.42
N PHE A 121 6.33 -7.13 41.40
CA PHE A 121 5.12 -7.73 40.84
C PHE A 121 3.84 -7.17 41.48
N ALA A 122 3.77 -7.13 42.81
CA ALA A 122 2.55 -6.69 43.51
C ALA A 122 2.16 -5.24 43.17
N ALA A 123 3.14 -4.34 43.05
CA ALA A 123 2.91 -2.96 42.68
C ALA A 123 2.45 -2.82 41.23
N ALA A 124 3.12 -3.50 40.29
CA ALA A 124 2.74 -3.47 38.87
C ALA A 124 1.37 -4.13 38.60
N ALA A 125 1.04 -5.20 39.32
CA ALA A 125 -0.28 -5.83 39.22
C ALA A 125 -1.40 -4.93 39.76
N ALA A 126 -1.14 -4.15 40.82
CA ALA A 126 -2.10 -3.17 41.33
C ALA A 126 -2.38 -2.04 40.33
N GLU A 127 -1.33 -1.54 39.68
CA GLU A 127 -1.40 -0.53 38.61
C GLU A 127 -2.25 -1.04 37.42
N LEU A 128 -2.02 -2.27 36.94
CA LEU A 128 -2.83 -2.87 35.88
C LEU A 128 -4.31 -3.00 36.25
N LYS A 129 -4.61 -3.38 37.51
CA LYS A 129 -6.00 -3.49 37.97
C LYS A 129 -6.72 -2.15 37.93
N GLU A 130 -6.04 -1.07 38.29
CA GLU A 130 -6.61 0.29 38.25
C GLU A 130 -6.96 0.73 36.81
N TRP A 131 -6.18 0.28 35.82
CA TRP A 131 -6.41 0.62 34.42
C TRP A 131 -7.58 -0.13 33.77
N ALA A 132 -7.99 -1.27 34.33
CA ALA A 132 -9.13 -2.04 33.85
C ALA A 132 -10.44 -1.23 33.84
N GLU A 133 -10.58 -0.29 34.79
CA GLU A 133 -11.78 0.54 34.96
C GLU A 133 -11.91 1.65 33.89
N GLY A 134 -10.86 1.90 33.08
CA GLY A 134 -10.83 2.91 32.02
C GLY A 134 -11.02 2.36 30.60
N ALA A 135 -11.56 1.14 30.43
CA ALA A 135 -11.52 0.37 29.19
C ALA A 135 -12.09 1.11 27.96
N GLY A 136 -11.19 1.47 27.03
CA GLY A 136 -11.53 1.97 25.68
C GLY A 136 -11.34 0.90 24.60
N ARG A 137 -11.46 1.28 23.33
CA ARG A 137 -11.16 0.38 22.19
C ARG A 137 -9.64 0.22 21.98
N PRO A 138 -9.15 -0.92 21.46
CA PRO A 138 -7.75 -1.08 21.02
C PRO A 138 -7.31 0.08 20.12
N ILE A 139 -6.07 0.52 20.29
CA ILE A 139 -5.56 1.71 19.62
C ILE A 139 -5.29 1.46 18.13
N SER A 140 -4.96 0.22 17.73
CA SER A 140 -4.76 -0.13 16.32
C SER A 140 -5.98 0.22 15.46
N ARG A 141 -7.18 0.04 16.01
CA ARG A 141 -8.44 0.39 15.32
C ARG A 141 -8.65 1.88 15.12
N VAL A 142 -8.07 2.71 16.00
CA VAL A 142 -8.13 4.17 15.88
C VAL A 142 -7.17 4.63 14.78
N ALA A 143 -5.95 4.06 14.73
CA ALA A 143 -4.96 4.37 13.70
C ALA A 143 -5.46 4.08 12.28
N LEU A 144 -6.14 2.94 12.09
CA LEU A 144 -6.70 2.52 10.80
C LEU A 144 -7.81 3.43 10.24
N ALA A 145 -8.35 4.35 11.04
CA ALA A 145 -9.45 5.23 10.62
C ALA A 145 -8.98 6.59 10.07
N ALA A 146 -7.72 6.97 10.29
CA ALA A 146 -7.21 8.27 9.87
C ALA A 146 -6.82 8.27 8.38
N PRO A 147 -7.21 9.28 7.59
CA PRO A 147 -6.67 9.45 6.24
C PRO A 147 -5.21 9.93 6.31
N SER A 148 -4.36 9.44 5.40
CA SER A 148 -2.99 9.97 5.25
C SER A 148 -3.03 11.40 4.73
N ARG A 149 -2.05 12.21 5.16
CA ARG A 149 -1.73 13.50 4.56
C ARG A 149 -0.57 13.34 3.59
N GLY A 150 -0.46 14.22 2.61
CA GLY A 150 0.71 14.27 1.72
C GLY A 150 0.61 13.41 0.46
N SER A 151 -0.26 12.40 0.44
CA SER A 151 -0.35 11.43 -0.67
C SER A 151 -1.55 11.63 -1.60
N THR A 152 -2.60 12.30 -1.14
CA THR A 152 -3.89 12.37 -1.85
C THR A 152 -4.44 13.79 -1.73
N PRO A 153 -4.75 14.49 -2.84
CA PRO A 153 -5.42 15.78 -2.75
C PRO A 153 -6.78 15.63 -2.04
N ASN A 154 -7.25 16.70 -1.39
CA ASN A 154 -8.52 16.66 -0.65
C ASN A 154 -9.72 16.38 -1.58
N LYS A 155 -10.31 15.18 -1.47
CA LYS A 155 -11.43 14.69 -2.29
C LYS A 155 -12.64 15.63 -2.35
N GLY A 156 -12.87 16.41 -1.30
CA GLY A 156 -14.01 17.34 -1.20
C GLY A 156 -13.72 18.77 -1.66
N ALA A 157 -12.48 19.07 -2.06
CA ALA A 157 -12.08 20.41 -2.44
C ALA A 157 -12.29 20.66 -3.95
N THR A 158 -12.75 21.85 -4.28
CA THR A 158 -12.76 22.39 -5.64
C THR A 158 -11.40 22.98 -6.01
N LEU A 159 -11.21 23.35 -7.28
CA LEU A 159 -10.00 24.05 -7.72
C LEU A 159 -9.77 25.35 -6.95
N ASP A 160 -10.83 26.14 -6.71
CA ASP A 160 -10.75 27.36 -5.91
C ASP A 160 -10.40 27.06 -4.43
N ASP A 161 -10.89 25.96 -3.88
CA ASP A 161 -10.53 25.53 -2.52
C ASP A 161 -9.05 25.15 -2.44
N PHE A 162 -8.52 24.46 -3.45
CA PHE A 162 -7.07 24.18 -3.57
C PHE A 162 -6.25 25.46 -3.64
N ALA A 163 -6.67 26.45 -4.42
CA ALA A 163 -5.98 27.74 -4.50
C ALA A 163 -6.00 28.53 -3.18
N ARG A 164 -7.09 28.39 -2.39
CA ARG A 164 -7.30 29.09 -1.11
C ARG A 164 -6.74 28.35 0.10
N LEU A 165 -6.33 27.09 -0.06
CA LEU A 165 -5.69 26.32 0.99
C LEU A 165 -4.45 27.09 1.45
N THR A 166 -4.57 27.74 2.60
CA THR A 166 -3.43 28.17 3.39
C THR A 166 -3.09 26.99 4.27
N GLY A 167 -1.80 26.67 4.45
CA GLY A 167 -1.33 25.49 5.17
C GLY A 167 -2.24 25.14 6.35
N ARG A 168 -2.64 23.86 6.45
CA ARG A 168 -3.41 23.39 7.61
C ARG A 168 -2.62 23.84 8.83
N LYS A 169 -3.29 24.49 9.80
CA LYS A 169 -2.64 24.74 11.09
C LYS A 169 -2.00 23.42 11.51
N PRO A 170 -0.70 23.41 11.84
CA PRO A 170 -0.10 22.28 12.54
C PRO A 170 -1.11 21.88 13.61
N ARG A 171 -1.39 20.58 13.72
CA ARG A 171 -2.29 20.11 14.79
C ARG A 171 -1.80 20.80 16.05
N ALA A 172 -2.67 21.62 16.67
CA ALA A 172 -2.30 22.38 17.85
C ALA A 172 -1.57 21.42 18.78
N GLU A 173 -0.41 21.82 19.33
CA GLU A 173 0.36 21.04 20.30
C GLU A 173 -0.65 20.48 21.31
N ALA A 174 -1.08 19.24 21.07
CA ALA A 174 -1.96 18.56 21.99
C ALA A 174 -1.07 18.37 23.20
N ALA A 175 -1.53 18.82 24.36
CA ALA A 175 -0.75 18.78 25.59
C ALA A 175 -0.06 17.41 25.67
N GLU A 176 1.25 17.42 25.88
CA GLU A 176 2.01 16.19 26.15
C GLU A 176 1.24 15.43 27.23
N ALA A 177 0.66 14.29 26.84
CA ALA A 177 -0.01 13.44 27.81
C ALA A 177 1.08 12.71 28.59
N ASP A 178 0.86 12.56 29.90
CA ASP A 178 1.75 11.77 30.74
C ASP A 178 1.86 10.35 30.15
N ILE A 179 3.07 9.81 30.09
CA ILE A 179 3.32 8.43 29.66
C ILE A 179 2.44 7.43 30.44
N ALA A 180 2.10 7.74 31.70
CA ALA A 180 1.17 6.94 32.49
C ALA A 180 -0.25 6.89 31.88
N ASP A 181 -0.74 7.99 31.32
CA ASP A 181 -2.05 8.05 30.67
C ASP A 181 -2.05 7.27 29.34
N TYR A 182 -0.94 7.33 28.59
CA TYR A 182 -0.71 6.49 27.42
C TYR A 182 -0.79 5.01 27.78
N LEU A 183 -0.04 4.58 28.79
CA LEU A 183 -0.04 3.19 29.25
C LEU A 183 -1.43 2.74 29.68
N ARG A 184 -2.15 3.56 30.47
CA ARG A 184 -3.54 3.26 30.87
C ARG A 184 -4.44 3.05 29.66
N ARG A 185 -4.36 3.92 28.65
CA ARG A 185 -5.20 3.86 27.44
C ARG A 185 -4.91 2.65 26.56
N ILE A 186 -3.65 2.25 26.48
CA ILE A 186 -3.15 1.16 25.62
C ILE A 186 -3.33 -0.19 26.29
N VAL A 187 -3.04 -0.31 27.58
CA VAL A 187 -3.10 -1.58 28.31
C VAL A 187 -4.51 -1.88 28.82
N GLY A 188 -5.25 -0.86 29.26
CA GLY A 188 -6.60 -0.99 29.83
C GLY A 188 -7.57 -1.89 29.04
N PRO A 189 -7.67 -1.77 27.69
CA PRO A 189 -8.54 -2.62 26.86
C PRO A 189 -8.24 -4.13 26.93
N PHE A 190 -7.03 -4.53 27.37
CA PHE A 190 -6.56 -5.91 27.43
C PHE A 190 -6.55 -6.48 28.85
N VAL A 191 -6.84 -5.65 29.87
CA VAL A 191 -6.92 -6.12 31.25
C VAL A 191 -8.24 -6.86 31.46
N GLN A 192 -8.16 -8.18 31.65
CA GLN A 192 -9.35 -8.98 31.94
C GLN A 192 -9.76 -8.85 33.42
N PRO A 193 -11.04 -8.57 33.72
CA PRO A 193 -11.54 -8.63 35.08
C PRO A 193 -11.56 -10.08 35.57
N ALA A 194 -10.51 -10.50 36.28
CA ALA A 194 -10.48 -11.80 36.96
C ALA A 194 -10.20 -11.62 38.45
N ALA A 195 -10.79 -12.51 39.26
CA ALA A 195 -10.70 -12.42 40.72
C ALA A 195 -9.25 -12.52 41.23
N ASN A 196 -8.40 -13.31 40.56
CA ASN A 196 -6.97 -13.45 40.85
C ASN A 196 -6.17 -13.79 39.56
N PRO A 197 -5.84 -12.81 38.70
CA PRO A 197 -4.95 -13.07 37.57
C PRO A 197 -3.57 -13.46 38.11
N ASN A 198 -3.00 -14.55 37.59
CA ASN A 198 -1.64 -14.94 37.94
C ASN A 198 -0.62 -14.09 37.15
N LYS A 199 0.67 -14.26 37.48
CA LYS A 199 1.78 -13.55 36.83
C LYS A 199 1.71 -13.63 35.30
N ASP A 200 1.49 -14.83 34.77
CA ASP A 200 1.53 -15.09 33.33
C ASP A 200 0.38 -14.40 32.60
N ALA A 201 -0.81 -14.34 33.19
CA ALA A 201 -1.96 -13.61 32.65
C ALA A 201 -1.67 -12.10 32.50
N TYR A 202 -1.03 -11.49 33.51
CA TYR A 202 -0.67 -10.07 33.41
C TYR A 202 0.43 -9.78 32.38
N VAL A 203 1.42 -10.68 32.28
CA VAL A 203 2.45 -10.56 31.23
C VAL A 203 1.81 -10.69 29.85
N ALA A 204 0.89 -11.64 29.66
CA ALA A 204 0.15 -11.80 28.41
C ALA A 204 -0.67 -10.56 28.05
N THR A 205 -1.35 -9.93 29.02
CA THR A 205 -2.06 -8.65 28.81
C THR A 205 -1.13 -7.56 28.29
N VAL A 206 0.08 -7.44 28.86
CA VAL A 206 1.05 -6.43 28.38
C VAL A 206 1.62 -6.80 27.01
N ASP A 207 1.84 -8.09 26.72
CA ASP A 207 2.30 -8.55 25.40
C ASP A 207 1.24 -8.30 24.30
N GLU A 208 -0.05 -8.46 24.61
CA GLU A 208 -1.16 -8.09 23.72
C GLU A 208 -1.21 -6.57 23.49
N ALA A 209 -1.09 -5.77 24.56
CA ALA A 209 -1.07 -4.32 24.49
C ALA A 209 0.15 -3.80 23.70
N LEU A 210 1.30 -4.45 23.85
CA LEU A 210 2.51 -4.15 23.11
C LEU A 210 2.34 -4.42 21.61
N SER A 211 1.74 -5.57 21.26
CA SER A 211 1.42 -5.91 19.87
C SER A 211 0.40 -4.95 19.26
N ASP A 212 -0.60 -4.52 20.03
CA ASP A 212 -1.61 -3.56 19.56
C ASP A 212 -1.04 -2.16 19.34
N ALA A 213 -0.19 -1.69 20.25
CA ALA A 213 0.53 -0.43 20.10
C ALA A 213 1.47 -0.44 18.90
N MET A 214 2.20 -1.53 18.67
CA MET A 214 3.07 -1.68 17.50
C MET A 214 2.26 -1.64 16.20
N ARG A 215 1.16 -2.39 16.10
CA ARG A 215 0.24 -2.30 14.96
C ARG A 215 -0.30 -0.88 14.78
N ALA A 216 -0.66 -0.18 15.85
CA ALA A 216 -1.17 1.18 15.75
C ALA A 216 -0.15 2.17 15.15
N VAL A 217 1.14 2.02 15.46
CA VAL A 217 2.20 2.83 14.82
C VAL A 217 2.38 2.42 13.36
N LEU A 218 2.61 1.13 13.09
CA LEU A 218 2.88 0.61 11.74
C LEU A 218 1.73 0.84 10.77
N HIS A 219 0.49 0.87 11.26
CA HIS A 219 -0.71 1.03 10.44
C HIS A 219 -1.24 2.46 10.45
N HIS A 220 -0.55 3.40 11.10
CA HIS A 220 -0.94 4.80 11.05
C HIS A 220 -0.72 5.34 9.63
N ALA A 221 -1.74 5.96 9.05
CA ALA A 221 -1.71 6.35 7.64
C ALA A 221 -0.57 7.32 7.28
N ASP A 222 -0.22 8.25 8.18
CA ASP A 222 0.93 9.15 7.96
C ASP A 222 2.28 8.42 8.06
N PHE A 223 2.41 7.44 8.96
CA PHE A 223 3.63 6.62 9.09
C PHE A 223 3.81 5.77 7.84
N GLN A 224 2.75 5.08 7.40
CA GLN A 224 2.75 4.29 6.18
C GLN A 224 3.01 5.12 4.93
N ASN A 225 2.49 6.34 4.85
CA ASN A 225 2.77 7.20 3.70
C ASN A 225 4.28 7.45 3.57
N LEU A 226 4.93 7.87 4.66
CA LEU A 226 6.36 8.13 4.66
C LEU A 226 7.18 6.85 4.40
N GLU A 227 6.85 5.75 5.08
CA GLU A 227 7.50 4.44 4.88
C GLU A 227 7.37 3.99 3.41
N SER A 228 6.18 4.14 2.82
CA SER A 228 5.92 3.72 1.44
C SER A 228 6.69 4.52 0.40
N LEU A 229 6.93 5.82 0.66
CA LEU A 229 7.73 6.68 -0.21
C LEU A 229 9.20 6.28 -0.19
N TRP A 230 9.79 6.14 0.99
CA TRP A 230 11.21 5.81 1.15
C TRP A 230 11.52 4.37 0.75
N ARG A 231 10.73 3.39 1.19
CA ARG A 231 10.86 2.00 0.71
C ARG A 231 10.51 1.87 -0.76
N GLY A 232 9.62 2.73 -1.29
CA GLY A 232 9.31 2.79 -2.71
C GLY A 232 10.47 3.31 -3.56
N ALA A 233 11.21 4.30 -3.07
CA ALA A 233 12.45 4.77 -3.70
C ALA A 233 13.53 3.68 -3.68
N ASP A 234 13.74 3.01 -2.55
CA ASP A 234 14.64 1.86 -2.44
C ASP A 234 14.25 0.74 -3.41
N PHE A 235 12.95 0.39 -3.46
CA PHE A 235 12.40 -0.59 -4.38
C PHE A 235 12.75 -0.30 -5.84
N LEU A 236 12.61 0.96 -6.27
CA LEU A 236 12.94 1.40 -7.62
C LEU A 236 14.44 1.34 -7.87
N LEU A 237 15.25 1.90 -6.98
CA LEU A 237 16.71 2.01 -7.13
C LEU A 237 17.39 0.63 -7.16
N ARG A 238 16.86 -0.37 -6.44
CA ARG A 238 17.33 -1.76 -6.53
C ARG A 238 17.03 -2.45 -7.86
N ARG A 239 16.09 -1.92 -8.64
CA ARG A 239 15.60 -2.51 -9.90
C ARG A 239 16.07 -1.77 -11.14
N VAL A 240 16.72 -0.62 -10.99
CA VAL A 240 17.23 0.18 -12.10
C VAL A 240 18.72 0.46 -11.90
N GLU A 241 19.49 0.34 -12.98
CA GLU A 241 20.92 0.65 -12.94
C GLU A 241 21.14 2.16 -13.09
N THR A 242 21.24 2.87 -11.97
CA THR A 242 21.56 4.30 -11.97
C THR A 242 22.99 4.56 -12.44
N SER A 243 23.18 5.59 -13.24
CA SER A 243 24.48 6.04 -13.75
C SER A 243 24.37 7.46 -14.32
N HIS A 244 25.44 7.99 -14.89
CA HIS A 244 25.35 9.23 -15.68
C HIS A 244 24.34 9.14 -16.84
N ALA A 245 23.95 7.95 -17.30
CA ALA A 245 22.95 7.77 -18.36
C ALA A 245 21.51 7.61 -17.82
N LEU A 246 21.33 7.24 -16.55
CA LEU A 246 20.04 7.07 -15.88
C LEU A 246 20.09 7.66 -14.47
N GLN A 247 19.37 8.76 -14.26
CA GLN A 247 19.36 9.50 -13.01
C GLN A 247 17.95 9.49 -12.40
N VAL A 248 17.86 9.29 -11.08
CA VAL A 248 16.61 9.40 -10.32
C VAL A 248 16.71 10.56 -9.35
N HIS A 249 15.78 11.50 -9.43
CA HIS A 249 15.75 12.70 -8.59
C HIS A 249 14.50 12.70 -7.70
N LEU A 250 14.69 12.77 -6.39
CA LEU A 250 13.59 13.00 -5.44
C LEU A 250 13.20 14.48 -5.46
N ILE A 251 11.91 14.76 -5.60
CA ILE A 251 11.35 16.11 -5.51
C ILE A 251 10.29 16.12 -4.41
N ASP A 252 10.65 16.73 -3.28
CA ASP A 252 9.84 16.79 -2.07
C ASP A 252 8.67 17.78 -2.23
N ILE A 253 7.50 17.26 -2.58
CA ILE A 253 6.26 18.02 -2.80
C ILE A 253 5.10 17.15 -2.27
N SER A 254 4.23 17.72 -1.44
CA SER A 254 3.02 17.01 -1.02
C SER A 254 1.93 17.06 -2.10
N ALA A 255 0.98 16.12 -2.08
CA ALA A 255 -0.18 16.15 -2.96
C ALA A 255 -1.00 17.45 -2.79
N GLU A 256 -1.05 17.98 -1.58
CA GLU A 256 -1.71 19.24 -1.24
C GLU A 256 -0.95 20.45 -1.81
N GLU A 257 0.38 20.49 -1.70
CA GLU A 257 1.21 21.52 -2.34
C GLU A 257 1.08 21.48 -3.86
N LEU A 258 1.11 20.29 -4.47
CA LEU A 258 0.89 20.11 -5.90
C LEU A 258 -0.47 20.67 -6.32
N ALA A 259 -1.54 20.29 -5.61
CA ALA A 259 -2.90 20.71 -5.92
C ALA A 259 -3.04 22.23 -5.81
N ALA A 260 -2.54 22.82 -4.72
CA ALA A 260 -2.62 24.26 -4.50
C ALA A 260 -1.78 25.06 -5.49
N ASP A 261 -0.58 24.59 -5.81
CA ASP A 261 0.31 25.24 -6.78
C ASP A 261 -0.31 25.23 -8.19
N LEU A 262 -0.81 24.08 -8.64
CA LEU A 262 -1.49 23.97 -9.94
C LEU A 262 -2.80 24.76 -10.02
N ALA A 263 -3.48 24.95 -8.89
CA ALA A 263 -4.70 25.74 -8.81
C ALA A 263 -4.45 27.26 -8.70
N SER A 264 -3.25 27.68 -8.33
CA SER A 264 -2.94 29.08 -8.01
C SER A 264 -3.01 30.04 -9.21
N SER A 265 -2.90 29.52 -10.44
CA SER A 265 -2.88 30.31 -11.68
C SER A 265 -3.44 29.52 -12.86
N ASP A 266 -4.13 30.19 -13.79
CA ASP A 266 -4.51 29.61 -15.07
C ASP A 266 -3.37 29.59 -16.08
N ASP A 267 -2.42 30.53 -15.99
CA ASP A 267 -1.15 30.41 -16.70
C ASP A 267 -0.22 29.51 -15.88
N LEU A 268 -0.13 28.25 -16.30
CA LEU A 268 0.64 27.24 -15.60
C LEU A 268 2.14 27.54 -15.64
N ALA A 269 2.62 28.41 -16.53
CA ALA A 269 4.02 28.84 -16.55
C ALA A 269 4.44 29.57 -15.26
N GLU A 270 3.48 30.13 -14.51
CA GLU A 270 3.76 30.84 -13.26
C GLU A 270 3.84 29.93 -12.03
N THR A 271 3.36 28.69 -12.16
CA THR A 271 3.37 27.68 -11.08
C THR A 271 4.79 27.27 -10.72
N GLY A 272 4.98 26.89 -9.46
CA GLY A 272 6.26 26.37 -8.99
C GLY A 272 6.62 25.05 -9.68
N LEU A 273 5.64 24.19 -9.92
CA LEU A 273 5.82 22.91 -10.59
C LEU A 273 6.37 23.08 -12.00
N TYR A 274 5.83 24.03 -12.78
CA TYR A 274 6.36 24.34 -14.11
C TYR A 274 7.81 24.83 -14.05
N LYS A 275 8.12 25.71 -13.08
CA LYS A 275 9.48 26.20 -12.87
C LYS A 275 10.46 25.06 -12.55
N LEU A 276 10.06 24.11 -11.71
CA LEU A 276 10.87 22.94 -11.33
C LEU A 276 11.07 21.92 -12.44
N LEU A 277 10.04 21.65 -13.23
CA LEU A 277 10.04 20.55 -14.20
C LEU A 277 10.39 20.98 -15.63
N VAL A 278 10.20 22.27 -15.95
CA VAL A 278 10.39 22.80 -17.32
C VAL A 278 11.50 23.84 -17.34
N GLU A 279 11.38 24.92 -16.57
CA GLU A 279 12.30 26.07 -16.67
C GLU A 279 13.69 25.74 -16.15
N GLN A 280 13.81 25.25 -14.91
CA GLN A 280 15.11 24.95 -14.32
C GLN A 280 15.87 23.86 -15.11
N PRO A 281 15.24 22.74 -15.50
CA PRO A 281 15.94 21.72 -16.29
C PRO A 281 16.32 22.19 -17.70
N SER A 282 15.69 23.24 -18.24
CA SER A 282 16.11 23.86 -19.52
C SER A 282 17.45 24.60 -19.43
N GLN A 283 17.88 24.94 -18.20
CA GLN A 283 19.15 25.61 -17.91
C GLN A 283 20.22 24.63 -17.40
N ASP A 284 19.82 23.39 -17.11
CA ASP A 284 20.70 22.32 -16.65
C ASP A 284 21.47 21.70 -17.83
N ALA A 285 22.75 21.37 -17.62
CA ALA A 285 23.59 20.73 -18.62
C ALA A 285 23.07 19.34 -19.01
N ASP A 286 22.44 18.62 -18.06
CA ASP A 286 21.85 17.30 -18.28
C ASP A 286 20.45 17.38 -18.90
N GLY A 287 19.89 18.58 -19.09
CA GLY A 287 18.60 18.83 -19.72
C GLY A 287 17.39 18.32 -18.93
N GLY A 288 16.20 18.31 -19.55
CA GLY A 288 14.95 17.99 -18.84
C GLY A 288 14.75 16.54 -18.45
N TYR A 289 13.70 16.31 -17.67
CA TYR A 289 13.25 14.97 -17.29
C TYR A 289 12.75 14.18 -18.51
N SER A 290 12.86 12.85 -18.41
CA SER A 290 12.31 11.89 -19.37
C SER A 290 10.97 11.33 -18.90
N PHE A 291 10.82 11.13 -17.59
CA PHE A 291 9.60 10.67 -16.94
C PHE A 291 9.38 11.40 -15.62
N ILE A 292 8.12 11.62 -15.28
CA ILE A 292 7.68 12.15 -13.99
C ILE A 292 6.85 11.07 -13.32
N ALA A 293 7.38 10.44 -12.27
CA ALA A 293 6.65 9.54 -11.41
C ALA A 293 6.13 10.32 -10.21
N ALA A 294 4.82 10.56 -10.17
CA ALA A 294 4.18 11.26 -9.07
C ALA A 294 3.51 10.26 -8.14
N CYS A 295 4.07 10.10 -6.94
CA CYS A 295 3.58 9.20 -5.90
C CYS A 295 2.36 9.78 -5.17
N TYR A 296 1.32 10.11 -5.93
CA TYR A 296 0.06 10.63 -5.44
C TYR A 296 -1.11 9.77 -5.90
N HIS A 297 -2.13 9.67 -5.06
CA HIS A 297 -3.36 8.97 -5.39
C HIS A 297 -4.45 9.99 -5.71
N PHE A 298 -5.04 9.89 -6.90
CA PHE A 298 -6.19 10.70 -7.29
C PHE A 298 -7.49 9.92 -7.10
N ASP A 299 -8.56 10.65 -6.79
CA ASP A 299 -9.91 10.13 -6.69
C ASP A 299 -10.70 10.39 -7.99
N ALA A 300 -11.74 9.59 -8.20
CA ALA A 300 -12.67 9.72 -9.30
C ALA A 300 -13.63 10.91 -9.12
N THR A 301 -13.11 12.14 -9.12
CA THR A 301 -13.88 13.39 -9.00
C THR A 301 -13.52 14.41 -10.09
N PRO A 302 -14.45 15.30 -10.48
CA PRO A 302 -14.15 16.35 -11.46
C PRO A 302 -12.97 17.27 -11.06
N PRO A 303 -12.84 17.76 -9.80
CA PRO A 303 -11.69 18.58 -9.39
C PRO A 303 -10.34 17.85 -9.51
N HIS A 304 -10.28 16.57 -9.16
CA HIS A 304 -9.05 15.78 -9.34
C HIS A 304 -8.73 15.59 -10.83
N THR A 305 -9.76 15.45 -11.67
CA THR A 305 -9.60 15.36 -13.12
C THR A 305 -9.06 16.67 -13.71
N GLU A 306 -9.49 17.83 -13.20
CA GLU A 306 -8.93 19.13 -13.56
C GLU A 306 -7.45 19.25 -13.17
N LEU A 307 -7.09 18.85 -11.95
CA LEU A 307 -5.69 18.82 -11.50
C LEU A 307 -4.83 17.92 -12.39
N LEU A 308 -5.33 16.75 -12.77
CA LEU A 308 -4.65 15.83 -13.68
C LEU A 308 -4.45 16.44 -15.07
N GLY A 309 -5.44 17.15 -15.60
CA GLY A 309 -5.30 17.86 -16.86
C GLY A 309 -4.26 18.98 -16.78
N ARG A 310 -4.24 19.77 -15.70
CA ARG A 310 -3.21 20.79 -15.44
C ARG A 310 -1.81 20.15 -15.36
N ALA A 311 -1.66 19.05 -14.63
CA ALA A 311 -0.42 18.29 -14.56
C ALA A 311 0.03 17.75 -15.92
N ALA A 312 -0.90 17.23 -16.73
CA ALA A 312 -0.64 16.74 -18.08
C ALA A 312 -0.10 17.85 -19.00
N ARG A 313 -0.62 19.09 -18.88
CA ARG A 313 -0.08 20.25 -19.63
C ARG A 313 1.35 20.59 -19.22
N VAL A 314 1.64 20.63 -17.92
CA VAL A 314 3.02 20.85 -17.44
C VAL A 314 3.95 19.75 -17.94
N ALA A 315 3.50 18.49 -17.90
CA ALA A 315 4.22 17.31 -18.38
C ALA A 315 4.52 17.37 -19.89
N ALA A 316 3.55 17.82 -20.70
CA ALA A 316 3.72 18.03 -22.13
C ALA A 316 4.79 19.08 -22.43
N HIS A 317 4.81 20.19 -21.68
CA HIS A 317 5.86 21.21 -21.81
C HIS A 317 7.22 20.73 -21.29
N ALA A 318 7.25 19.89 -20.25
CA ALA A 318 8.47 19.24 -19.79
C ALA A 318 9.00 18.22 -20.83
N GLY A 319 8.15 17.75 -21.75
CA GLY A 319 8.45 16.63 -22.62
C GLY A 319 8.66 15.34 -21.83
N ALA A 320 7.98 15.18 -20.71
CA ALA A 320 8.15 14.06 -19.79
C ALA A 320 6.76 13.60 -19.31
N PRO A 321 6.32 12.38 -19.61
CA PRO A 321 5.02 11.90 -19.18
C PRO A 321 4.87 11.89 -17.65
N PHE A 322 3.71 12.34 -17.19
CA PHE A 322 3.26 12.28 -15.81
C PHE A 322 2.57 10.94 -15.53
N VAL A 323 3.18 10.13 -14.68
CA VAL A 323 2.74 8.78 -14.33
C VAL A 323 2.33 8.79 -12.85
N THR A 324 1.07 8.49 -12.57
CA THR A 324 0.50 8.65 -11.22
C THR A 324 -0.58 7.62 -10.89
N GLY A 325 -1.08 7.61 -9.65
CA GLY A 325 -2.05 6.65 -9.14
C GLY A 325 -3.50 7.16 -9.19
N MET A 326 -4.46 6.27 -9.39
CA MET A 326 -5.90 6.58 -9.34
C MET A 326 -6.67 5.47 -8.59
N THR A 327 -7.72 5.83 -7.86
CA THR A 327 -8.62 4.85 -7.25
C THR A 327 -9.29 3.97 -8.30
N THR A 328 -9.34 2.66 -8.06
CA THR A 328 -9.91 1.70 -9.02
C THR A 328 -11.37 1.37 -8.74
N ASP A 329 -11.79 1.41 -7.48
CA ASP A 329 -13.11 0.91 -7.04
C ASP A 329 -14.30 1.52 -7.81
N PRO A 330 -14.34 2.84 -8.12
CA PRO A 330 -15.45 3.42 -8.87
C PRO A 330 -15.58 2.91 -10.31
N PHE A 331 -14.55 2.29 -10.88
CA PHE A 331 -14.46 1.95 -12.30
C PHE A 331 -14.58 0.45 -12.59
N VAL A 332 -14.62 -0.40 -11.56
CA VAL A 332 -14.55 -1.86 -11.73
C VAL A 332 -15.90 -2.57 -11.56
N ASP A 333 -16.94 -1.89 -11.10
CA ASP A 333 -18.31 -2.43 -11.04
C ASP A 333 -19.19 -1.93 -12.19
N ARG A 334 -19.67 -2.85 -13.04
CA ARG A 334 -20.58 -2.52 -14.15
C ARG A 334 -21.98 -2.13 -13.67
N ARG A 335 -22.40 -2.59 -12.50
CA ARG A 335 -23.74 -2.34 -11.93
C ARG A 335 -23.84 -0.93 -11.37
N GLU A 336 -22.71 -0.38 -10.91
CA GLU A 336 -22.59 0.94 -10.34
C GLU A 336 -21.58 1.76 -11.13
N PRO A 337 -21.92 2.18 -12.37
CA PRO A 337 -21.00 2.97 -13.18
C PRO A 337 -20.69 4.31 -12.52
N PRO A 338 -19.51 4.91 -12.76
CA PRO A 338 -19.15 6.22 -12.23
C PRO A 338 -20.22 7.26 -12.51
N HIS A 339 -20.42 8.20 -11.58
CA HIS A 339 -21.37 9.30 -11.72
C HIS A 339 -21.17 10.05 -13.06
N ARG A 340 -22.25 10.58 -13.65
CA ARG A 340 -22.24 11.25 -14.96
C ARG A 340 -21.13 12.29 -15.09
N LEU A 341 -20.98 13.17 -14.10
CA LEU A 341 -19.95 14.22 -14.09
C LEU A 341 -18.52 13.67 -14.11
N VAL A 342 -18.27 12.51 -13.48
CA VAL A 342 -16.96 11.86 -13.53
C VAL A 342 -16.68 11.36 -14.95
N ARG A 343 -17.66 10.77 -15.61
CA ARG A 343 -17.50 10.29 -17.00
C ARG A 343 -17.26 11.46 -17.96
N GLU A 344 -18.01 12.54 -17.82
CA GLU A 344 -17.83 13.76 -18.63
C GLU A 344 -16.45 14.40 -18.39
N ALA A 345 -15.98 14.41 -17.13
CA ALA A 345 -14.65 14.89 -16.79
C ALA A 345 -13.54 14.07 -17.44
N PHE A 346 -13.63 12.74 -17.37
CA PHE A 346 -12.64 11.86 -18.01
C PHE A 346 -12.66 11.97 -19.54
N GLU A 347 -13.83 12.12 -20.15
CA GLU A 347 -13.93 12.34 -21.60
C GLU A 347 -13.24 13.64 -22.02
N ALA A 348 -13.45 14.72 -21.26
CA ALA A 348 -12.77 15.98 -21.49
C ALA A 348 -11.26 15.89 -21.30
N LEU A 349 -10.80 15.18 -20.26
CA LEU A 349 -9.37 14.94 -20.00
C LEU A 349 -8.72 14.14 -21.14
N LYS A 350 -9.38 13.08 -21.63
CA LYS A 350 -8.89 12.28 -22.77
C LYS A 350 -8.83 13.05 -24.08
N SER A 351 -9.73 14.02 -24.25
CA SER A 351 -9.79 14.87 -25.44
C SER A 351 -8.73 15.97 -25.46
N MET A 352 -7.94 16.12 -24.39
CA MET A 352 -6.85 17.10 -24.36
C MET A 352 -5.75 16.75 -25.36
N PRO A 353 -5.17 17.73 -26.07
CA PRO A 353 -3.99 17.50 -26.90
C PRO A 353 -2.81 16.91 -26.10
N ASP A 354 -2.74 17.25 -24.82
CA ASP A 354 -1.67 16.85 -23.89
C ASP A 354 -1.98 15.51 -23.18
N ALA A 355 -3.11 14.85 -23.50
CA ALA A 355 -3.54 13.61 -22.83
C ALA A 355 -2.50 12.47 -22.97
N SER A 356 -1.74 12.44 -24.07
CA SER A 356 -0.66 11.45 -24.29
C SER A 356 0.52 11.56 -23.30
N TYR A 357 0.58 12.63 -22.50
CA TYR A 357 1.56 12.83 -21.43
C TYR A 357 1.05 12.44 -20.05
N LEU A 358 -0.14 11.84 -19.93
CA LEU A 358 -0.69 11.39 -18.64
C LEU A 358 -0.96 9.89 -18.65
N ALA A 359 -0.38 9.16 -17.70
CA ALA A 359 -0.69 7.75 -17.43
C ALA A 359 -1.22 7.57 -16.01
N LEU A 360 -2.36 6.92 -15.88
CA LEU A 360 -2.99 6.56 -14.61
C LEU A 360 -2.82 5.06 -14.36
N LEU A 361 -2.47 4.68 -13.13
CA LEU A 361 -2.30 3.29 -12.72
C LEU A 361 -3.00 2.99 -11.39
N GLY A 362 -3.40 1.75 -11.21
CA GLY A 362 -3.89 1.21 -9.94
C GLY A 362 -4.30 -0.25 -10.10
N PRO A 363 -4.42 -1.05 -9.02
CA PRO A 363 -4.17 -0.78 -7.60
C PRO A 363 -2.71 -0.54 -7.20
N ARG A 364 -2.47 -0.32 -5.90
CA ARG A 364 -1.14 -0.33 -5.28
C ARG A 364 -0.61 -1.77 -5.12
N PHE A 365 0.69 -1.92 -4.89
CA PHE A 365 1.36 -3.22 -4.74
C PHE A 365 2.10 -3.34 -3.39
N MET A 366 2.36 -4.53 -2.89
CA MET A 366 2.99 -4.73 -1.58
C MET A 366 4.48 -4.40 -1.62
N LEU A 367 4.97 -3.57 -0.69
CA LEU A 367 6.38 -3.15 -0.65
C LEU A 367 7.27 -4.03 0.24
N ARG A 368 6.76 -4.49 1.38
CA ARG A 368 7.50 -5.39 2.28
C ARG A 368 6.64 -6.52 2.79
N ASN A 369 7.30 -7.58 3.22
CA ASN A 369 6.63 -8.68 3.91
C ASN A 369 6.08 -8.19 5.26
N VAL A 370 4.93 -8.73 5.63
CA VAL A 370 4.32 -8.51 6.94
C VAL A 370 5.21 -9.12 8.03
N TYR A 371 5.39 -8.41 9.15
CA TYR A 371 6.15 -8.94 10.28
C TYR A 371 5.41 -10.05 11.00
N GLY A 372 6.12 -11.13 11.30
CA GLY A 372 5.55 -12.31 11.93
C GLY A 372 6.55 -13.47 11.98
N LYS A 373 6.33 -14.41 12.90
CA LYS A 373 7.29 -15.50 13.17
C LYS A 373 7.60 -16.37 11.94
N LYS A 374 6.63 -16.51 11.04
CA LYS A 374 6.71 -17.35 9.83
C LYS A 374 6.95 -16.55 8.54
N SER A 375 6.99 -15.22 8.63
CA SER A 375 7.24 -14.32 7.51
C SER A 375 8.53 -13.56 7.79
N ASP A 376 8.43 -12.34 8.30
CA ASP A 376 9.56 -11.48 8.63
C ASP A 376 9.64 -11.31 10.16
N PRO A 377 10.45 -12.12 10.87
CA PRO A 377 10.43 -12.16 12.33
C PRO A 377 11.17 -10.96 12.93
N ILE A 378 10.67 -10.47 14.07
CA ILE A 378 11.35 -9.45 14.88
C ILE A 378 12.02 -10.09 16.10
N SER A 379 13.01 -9.40 16.68
CA SER A 379 13.80 -9.93 17.80
C SER A 379 13.35 -9.44 19.18
N SER A 380 12.66 -8.30 19.26
CA SER A 380 12.38 -7.62 20.52
C SER A 380 11.29 -8.29 21.37
N PHE A 381 10.24 -8.82 20.74
CA PHE A 381 9.14 -9.52 21.41
C PHE A 381 8.36 -10.39 20.42
N ALA A 382 7.47 -11.26 20.92
CA ALA A 382 6.60 -12.05 20.06
C ALA A 382 5.54 -11.13 19.42
N PHE A 383 5.62 -10.95 18.10
CA PHE A 383 4.77 -10.03 17.36
C PHE A 383 4.24 -10.66 16.08
N GLU A 384 2.97 -10.40 15.80
CA GLU A 384 2.31 -10.72 14.53
C GLU A 384 1.60 -9.45 14.06
N GLU A 385 2.03 -8.92 12.92
CA GLU A 385 1.49 -7.67 12.35
C GLU A 385 0.14 -7.91 11.66
N PHE A 386 -0.03 -9.04 10.97
CA PHE A 386 -1.27 -9.34 10.26
C PHE A 386 -2.37 -9.86 11.19
N VAL A 387 -3.52 -9.21 11.14
CA VAL A 387 -4.74 -9.66 11.81
C VAL A 387 -5.82 -9.93 10.77
N ARG A 388 -6.43 -11.13 10.81
CA ARG A 388 -7.40 -11.59 9.81
C ARG A 388 -8.60 -10.64 9.60
N ASN A 389 -9.02 -9.92 10.65
CA ASN A 389 -10.11 -8.96 10.57
C ASN A 389 -9.73 -7.63 9.87
N GLU A 390 -8.45 -7.27 9.86
CA GLU A 390 -7.92 -6.09 9.18
C GLU A 390 -7.63 -6.39 7.70
N GLY A 391 -7.31 -7.65 7.38
CA GLY A 391 -7.11 -8.12 6.01
C GLY A 391 -5.97 -7.36 5.33
N LEU A 392 -6.28 -6.75 4.18
CA LEU A 392 -5.30 -5.98 3.39
C LEU A 392 -5.00 -4.58 3.95
N ARG A 393 -5.79 -4.08 4.92
CA ARG A 393 -5.69 -2.68 5.38
C ARG A 393 -4.40 -2.40 6.15
N GLY A 394 -3.88 -3.37 6.90
CA GLY A 394 -2.67 -3.23 7.71
C GLY A 394 -1.36 -3.49 6.95
N MET A 395 -1.40 -3.65 5.63
CA MET A 395 -0.22 -3.94 4.83
C MET A 395 0.43 -2.67 4.29
N LEU A 396 1.73 -2.71 4.02
CA LEU A 396 2.45 -1.59 3.41
C LEU A 396 2.36 -1.64 1.89
N TRP A 397 1.68 -0.64 1.33
CA TRP A 397 1.38 -0.54 -0.10
C TRP A 397 2.22 0.54 -0.79
N GLY A 398 2.96 0.14 -1.82
CA GLY A 398 3.73 1.01 -2.70
C GLY A 398 2.94 1.57 -3.86
N HIS A 399 3.41 2.72 -4.32
CA HIS A 399 2.74 3.48 -5.36
C HIS A 399 2.96 2.88 -6.76
N PRO A 400 1.92 2.63 -7.57
CA PRO A 400 2.05 1.88 -8.83
C PRO A 400 2.90 2.58 -9.90
N ALA A 401 3.12 3.89 -9.81
CA ALA A 401 4.06 4.60 -10.69
C ALA A 401 5.50 4.04 -10.59
N LEU A 402 5.88 3.47 -9.46
CA LEU A 402 7.20 2.84 -9.27
C LEU A 402 7.35 1.60 -10.17
N LEU A 403 6.28 0.80 -10.32
CA LEU A 403 6.26 -0.35 -11.23
C LEU A 403 6.39 0.12 -12.68
N ALA A 404 5.67 1.18 -13.06
CA ALA A 404 5.79 1.78 -14.38
C ALA A 404 7.23 2.25 -14.65
N MET A 405 7.90 2.87 -13.67
CA MET A 405 9.30 3.28 -13.81
C MET A 405 10.23 2.09 -13.95
N CYS A 406 10.02 0.99 -13.23
CA CYS A 406 10.79 -0.24 -13.42
C CYS A 406 10.67 -0.76 -14.87
N VAL A 407 9.47 -0.73 -15.43
CA VAL A 407 9.22 -1.15 -16.82
C VAL A 407 9.82 -0.18 -17.84
N LEU A 408 9.72 1.13 -17.63
CA LEU A 408 10.18 2.16 -18.58
C LEU A 408 11.69 2.40 -18.53
N ALA A 409 12.31 2.24 -17.36
CA ALA A 409 13.74 2.41 -17.17
C ALA A 409 14.55 1.26 -17.81
N VAL A 410 13.99 0.05 -17.84
CA VAL A 410 14.66 -1.14 -18.38
C VAL A 410 14.30 -1.32 -19.88
N ARG A 411 15.32 -1.35 -20.75
CA ARG A 411 15.12 -1.56 -22.20
C ARG A 411 14.42 -2.89 -22.49
N GLY A 412 13.30 -2.85 -23.21
CA GLY A 412 12.50 -4.04 -23.54
C GLY A 412 11.56 -4.49 -22.43
N GLY A 413 11.26 -3.59 -21.47
CA GLY A 413 10.49 -3.82 -20.26
C GLY A 413 9.32 -4.78 -20.43
N GLN A 414 9.43 -5.93 -19.76
CA GLN A 414 8.30 -6.83 -19.60
C GLN A 414 7.28 -6.15 -18.68
N LEU A 415 6.00 -6.21 -19.04
CA LEU A 415 4.94 -5.66 -18.19
C LEU A 415 4.75 -6.46 -16.89
N ALA A 416 5.46 -7.57 -16.71
CA ALA A 416 5.45 -8.37 -15.50
C ALA A 416 6.61 -7.97 -14.59
N ILE A 417 6.31 -7.80 -13.30
CA ILE A 417 7.29 -7.54 -12.25
C ILE A 417 7.17 -8.67 -11.23
N ASP A 418 8.30 -9.31 -10.96
CA ASP A 418 8.41 -10.48 -10.09
C ASP A 418 9.11 -10.06 -8.77
N ASP A 419 9.30 -11.02 -7.86
CA ASP A 419 10.00 -10.83 -6.60
C ASP A 419 9.39 -9.71 -5.73
N LEU A 420 8.07 -9.71 -5.63
CA LEU A 420 7.32 -8.80 -4.77
C LEU A 420 7.07 -9.42 -3.40
N ALA A 421 6.88 -8.56 -2.41
CA ALA A 421 6.39 -9.00 -1.11
C ALA A 421 5.05 -9.73 -1.23
N PHE A 422 4.89 -10.79 -0.43
CA PHE A 422 3.76 -11.70 -0.53
C PHE A 422 3.45 -12.32 0.84
N HIS A 423 2.15 -12.48 1.16
CA HIS A 423 1.73 -12.99 2.47
C HIS A 423 0.72 -14.13 2.34
N HIS A 424 0.85 -15.12 3.22
CA HIS A 424 -0.10 -16.20 3.39
C HIS A 424 -0.50 -16.29 4.87
N TYR A 425 -1.75 -16.64 5.14
CA TYR A 425 -2.23 -16.89 6.49
C TYR A 425 -2.99 -18.22 6.57
N ARG A 426 -3.11 -18.77 7.78
CA ARG A 426 -3.98 -19.94 8.02
C ARG A 426 -5.36 -19.48 8.47
N ASP A 427 -6.40 -19.99 7.82
CA ASP A 427 -7.78 -19.69 8.19
C ASP A 427 -8.24 -20.48 9.43
N LYS A 428 -9.55 -20.51 9.69
CA LYS A 428 -10.10 -21.22 10.86
C LYS A 428 -10.12 -22.75 10.67
N GLU A 429 -10.10 -23.21 9.42
CA GLU A 429 -10.15 -24.62 9.03
C GLU A 429 -8.72 -25.20 8.89
N GLY A 430 -7.71 -24.34 8.92
CA GLY A 430 -6.29 -24.70 8.86
C GLY A 430 -5.70 -24.56 7.45
N ASP A 431 -6.51 -24.16 6.48
CA ASP A 431 -6.10 -23.97 5.10
C ASP A 431 -5.20 -22.75 4.95
N THR A 432 -4.22 -22.88 4.06
CA THR A 432 -3.28 -21.79 3.76
C THR A 432 -3.87 -20.91 2.67
N ILE A 433 -4.22 -19.68 3.02
CA ILE A 433 -4.79 -18.68 2.13
C ILE A 433 -3.71 -17.68 1.73
N ALA A 434 -3.45 -17.63 0.43
CA ALA A 434 -2.61 -16.62 -0.20
C ALA A 434 -3.37 -15.30 -0.38
N LEU A 435 -2.81 -14.21 0.12
CA LEU A 435 -3.30 -12.85 -0.15
C LEU A 435 -2.68 -12.30 -1.43
N PRO A 436 -3.39 -11.45 -2.19
CA PRO A 436 -2.80 -10.80 -3.36
C PRO A 436 -1.67 -9.85 -2.94
N CYS A 437 -0.65 -9.71 -3.79
CA CYS A 437 0.40 -8.69 -3.65
C CYS A 437 -0.06 -7.28 -4.08
N THR A 438 -1.36 -7.05 -4.22
CA THR A 438 -1.99 -5.75 -4.51
C THR A 438 -3.14 -5.48 -3.54
N ASP A 439 -3.43 -4.21 -3.25
CA ASP A 439 -4.48 -3.83 -2.29
C ASP A 439 -5.91 -4.12 -2.79
N ARG A 440 -6.03 -4.36 -4.08
CA ARG A 440 -7.23 -4.86 -4.76
C ARG A 440 -6.82 -5.97 -5.74
N LEU A 441 -7.58 -7.05 -5.84
CA LEU A 441 -7.37 -8.02 -6.91
C LEU A 441 -8.10 -7.58 -8.19
N ILE A 442 -7.34 -7.27 -9.24
CA ILE A 442 -7.89 -6.90 -10.56
C ILE A 442 -7.78 -8.08 -11.51
N GLY A 443 -8.94 -8.60 -11.94
CA GLY A 443 -9.05 -9.56 -13.04
C GLY A 443 -9.09 -8.89 -14.42
N THR A 444 -9.07 -9.69 -15.48
CA THR A 444 -9.09 -9.23 -16.88
C THR A 444 -10.30 -8.35 -17.21
N ASP A 445 -11.47 -8.69 -16.69
CA ASP A 445 -12.70 -7.92 -16.91
C ASP A 445 -12.64 -6.54 -16.24
N ALA A 446 -12.15 -6.49 -14.99
CA ALA A 446 -11.95 -5.25 -14.26
C ALA A 446 -10.86 -4.38 -14.93
N ALA A 447 -9.77 -4.98 -15.39
CA ALA A 447 -8.73 -4.29 -16.16
C ALA A 447 -9.29 -3.70 -17.47
N SER A 448 -10.21 -4.40 -18.14
CA SER A 448 -10.87 -3.91 -19.35
C SER A 448 -11.78 -2.71 -19.06
N LEU A 449 -12.47 -2.71 -17.91
CA LEU A 449 -13.28 -1.58 -17.46
C LEU A 449 -12.42 -0.36 -17.09
N LEU A 450 -11.33 -0.57 -16.35
CA LEU A 450 -10.36 0.48 -16.05
C LEU A 450 -9.80 1.11 -17.34
N ARG A 451 -9.48 0.28 -18.34
CA ARG A 451 -8.97 0.74 -19.63
C ARG A 451 -9.99 1.60 -20.39
N ALA A 452 -11.28 1.35 -20.26
CA ALA A 452 -12.32 2.22 -20.82
C ALA A 452 -12.27 3.65 -20.26
N PHE A 453 -11.64 3.87 -19.10
CA PHE A 453 -11.37 5.17 -18.50
C PHE A 453 -9.91 5.64 -18.63
N GLY A 454 -9.06 4.91 -19.36
CA GLY A 454 -7.65 5.26 -19.53
C GLY A 454 -6.78 4.94 -18.31
N ILE A 455 -7.25 4.05 -17.43
CA ILE A 455 -6.52 3.61 -16.24
C ILE A 455 -5.88 2.25 -16.53
N ASN A 456 -4.57 2.15 -16.34
CA ASN A 456 -3.82 0.91 -16.50
C ASN A 456 -3.92 0.06 -15.23
N GLY A 457 -4.52 -1.12 -15.35
CA GLY A 457 -4.68 -2.05 -14.23
C GLY A 457 -3.37 -2.73 -13.80
N VAL A 458 -3.08 -2.76 -12.50
CA VAL A 458 -2.04 -3.60 -11.90
C VAL A 458 -2.68 -4.93 -11.48
N MET A 459 -2.32 -6.01 -12.16
CA MET A 459 -2.94 -7.33 -11.96
C MET A 459 -1.99 -8.24 -11.18
N ALA A 460 -2.35 -8.58 -9.94
CA ALA A 460 -1.63 -9.61 -9.17
C ALA A 460 -1.91 -11.02 -9.70
N TYR A 461 -0.88 -11.86 -9.75
CA TYR A 461 -1.04 -13.30 -9.97
C TYR A 461 -1.47 -13.95 -8.65
N LYS A 462 -2.59 -14.66 -8.68
CA LYS A 462 -3.12 -15.31 -7.48
C LYS A 462 -2.15 -16.37 -6.99
N GLY A 463 -1.68 -16.25 -5.75
CA GLY A 463 -0.76 -17.22 -5.16
C GLY A 463 0.72 -16.93 -5.42
N GLU A 464 1.06 -15.85 -6.13
CA GLU A 464 2.43 -15.58 -6.56
C GLU A 464 2.90 -14.17 -6.15
N ALA A 465 4.20 -14.06 -5.90
CA ALA A 465 4.94 -12.83 -5.63
C ALA A 465 5.16 -11.98 -6.91
N ARG A 466 4.10 -11.78 -7.70
CA ARG A 466 4.18 -11.24 -9.05
C ARG A 466 2.96 -10.38 -9.40
N VAL A 467 3.21 -9.27 -10.10
CA VAL A 467 2.17 -8.49 -10.79
C VAL A 467 2.46 -8.38 -12.27
N ARG A 468 1.42 -8.03 -13.04
CA ARG A 468 1.52 -7.59 -14.43
C ARG A 468 0.72 -6.32 -14.64
N LEU A 469 1.32 -5.33 -15.30
CA LEU A 469 0.61 -4.19 -15.83
C LEU A 469 -0.24 -4.63 -17.03
N ALA A 470 -1.53 -4.32 -17.01
CA ALA A 470 -2.45 -4.60 -18.12
C ALA A 470 -2.03 -3.85 -19.40
N GLY A 471 -1.36 -2.71 -19.22
CA GLY A 471 -0.77 -1.87 -20.25
C GLY A 471 0.06 -0.77 -19.59
N LEU A 472 0.72 0.04 -20.42
CA LEU A 472 1.35 1.27 -19.98
C LEU A 472 1.11 2.36 -21.03
N GLU A 473 -0.17 2.68 -21.18
CA GLU A 473 -0.69 3.62 -22.15
C GLU A 473 -1.05 4.94 -21.46
N ALA A 474 -1.12 6.00 -22.27
CA ALA A 474 -1.66 7.27 -21.82
C ALA A 474 -3.18 7.19 -21.64
N ILE A 475 -3.77 8.16 -20.95
CA ILE A 475 -5.19 8.16 -20.58
C ILE A 475 -6.13 8.13 -21.81
N ASN A 476 -5.69 8.66 -22.95
CA ASN A 476 -6.41 8.63 -24.21
C ASN A 476 -6.30 7.29 -24.96
N GLY A 477 -5.55 6.32 -24.43
CA GLY A 477 -5.33 5.00 -25.05
C GLY A 477 -4.18 4.96 -26.06
N ASP A 478 -3.50 6.09 -26.29
CA ASP A 478 -2.30 6.13 -27.11
C ASP A 478 -1.07 5.61 -26.36
N GLY A 479 0.01 5.38 -27.09
CA GLY A 479 1.33 5.19 -26.47
C GLY A 479 1.75 6.43 -25.69
N LEU A 480 2.46 6.21 -24.59
CA LEU A 480 2.97 7.29 -23.74
C LEU A 480 3.95 8.19 -24.51
N ALA A 481 3.75 9.51 -24.47
CA ALA A 481 4.57 10.47 -25.20
C ALA A 481 5.96 10.66 -24.55
N ALA A 482 6.86 9.69 -24.70
CA ALA A 482 8.21 9.75 -24.14
C ALA A 482 9.20 10.46 -25.10
N THR A 483 10.04 11.33 -24.57
CA THR A 483 11.12 12.02 -25.31
C THR A 483 12.42 11.23 -25.32
N THR A 484 12.41 9.95 -25.73
CA THR A 484 13.67 9.27 -26.08
C THR A 484 13.50 8.33 -27.28
N ALA A 485 14.28 8.65 -28.33
CA ALA A 485 14.66 7.87 -29.51
C ALA A 485 13.55 7.33 -30.42
N ALA A 486 13.71 7.60 -31.72
CA ALA A 486 12.93 7.03 -32.81
C ALA A 486 12.56 5.55 -32.59
N PRO A 487 11.34 5.12 -32.97
CA PRO A 487 11.02 3.70 -32.98
C PRO A 487 11.99 3.02 -33.94
N ARG A 488 12.98 2.30 -33.43
CA ARG A 488 13.59 1.24 -34.23
C ARG A 488 12.53 0.16 -34.31
N LYS A 489 11.81 0.18 -35.43
CA LYS A 489 10.87 -0.83 -35.93
C LYS A 489 10.88 -2.09 -35.05
N ALA A 490 9.87 -2.21 -34.18
CA ALA A 490 9.56 -3.49 -33.59
C ALA A 490 9.30 -4.47 -34.76
N ALA A 491 9.88 -5.66 -34.69
CA ALA A 491 9.43 -6.75 -35.54
C ALA A 491 7.91 -6.89 -35.31
N SER A 492 7.17 -6.99 -36.42
CA SER A 492 5.73 -7.15 -36.40
C SER A 492 5.38 -8.45 -35.70
N ASP A 493 5.05 -8.39 -34.42
CA ASP A 493 4.32 -9.46 -33.77
C ASP A 493 2.83 -9.11 -33.78
N SER A 494 2.10 -10.10 -34.27
CA SER A 494 0.71 -10.12 -34.66
C SER A 494 -0.22 -9.44 -33.66
N ARG A 495 -0.88 -8.36 -34.11
CA ARG A 495 -2.22 -8.01 -33.62
C ARG A 495 -3.11 -9.24 -33.78
N ALA A 496 -3.50 -9.85 -32.66
CA ALA A 496 -4.64 -10.75 -32.61
C ALA A 496 -5.90 -9.90 -32.81
N ASP A 497 -6.26 -9.74 -34.07
CA ASP A 497 -7.53 -9.16 -34.48
C ASP A 497 -8.62 -10.20 -34.15
N VAL A 498 -9.42 -9.94 -33.12
CA VAL A 498 -10.64 -10.72 -32.85
C VAL A 498 -11.72 -10.21 -33.81
N GLY A 499 -11.54 -10.53 -35.09
CA GLY A 499 -12.55 -10.40 -36.12
C GLY A 499 -13.41 -11.66 -36.15
N SER A 500 -14.71 -11.53 -35.87
CA SER A 500 -15.66 -12.63 -36.00
C SER A 500 -15.71 -13.09 -37.46
N SER A 501 -15.24 -14.30 -37.74
CA SER A 501 -15.57 -15.00 -38.98
C SER A 501 -16.21 -16.33 -38.66
N LYS A 502 -17.47 -16.46 -39.08
CA LYS A 502 -18.26 -17.69 -39.05
C LYS A 502 -17.65 -18.70 -40.02
N ASP A 503 -17.86 -19.98 -39.68
CA ASP A 503 -17.54 -21.19 -40.44
C ASP A 503 -16.06 -21.60 -40.52
N GLN A 504 -15.67 -22.46 -39.58
CA GLN A 504 -14.98 -23.70 -39.92
C GLN A 504 -15.18 -24.74 -38.80
N ARG A 505 -16.00 -25.76 -39.08
CA ARG A 505 -16.11 -26.95 -38.23
C ARG A 505 -14.85 -27.80 -38.43
N VAL A 506 -14.02 -27.90 -37.39
CA VAL A 506 -13.01 -28.96 -37.30
C VAL A 506 -13.56 -30.06 -36.39
N LYS A 507 -13.67 -31.27 -36.93
CA LYS A 507 -14.03 -32.47 -36.19
C LYS A 507 -12.84 -32.89 -35.32
N THR A 508 -13.04 -32.97 -34.01
CA THR A 508 -12.15 -33.69 -33.10
C THR A 508 -12.84 -34.98 -32.66
N GLU A 509 -12.31 -36.12 -33.11
CA GLU A 509 -12.62 -37.42 -32.53
C GLU A 509 -11.99 -37.51 -31.15
N TRP A 510 -12.83 -37.76 -30.15
CA TRP A 510 -12.44 -37.97 -28.76
C TRP A 510 -12.41 -39.48 -28.49
N THR A 511 -11.27 -39.99 -28.01
CA THR A 511 -11.15 -41.33 -27.44
C THR A 511 -10.81 -41.21 -25.95
N PRO A 512 -11.57 -41.86 -25.04
CA PRO A 512 -11.29 -41.79 -23.61
C PRO A 512 -10.24 -42.83 -23.22
N ALA A 513 -9.17 -42.41 -22.55
CA ALA A 513 -8.20 -43.30 -21.93
C ALA A 513 -8.68 -43.79 -20.55
N ALA A 514 -8.56 -45.10 -20.33
CA ALA A 514 -8.97 -45.82 -19.15
C ALA A 514 -8.12 -45.48 -17.92
N ARG A 515 -8.76 -45.52 -16.74
CA ARG A 515 -8.14 -45.39 -15.42
C ARG A 515 -7.26 -46.61 -15.13
N THR A 516 -6.00 -46.37 -14.75
CA THR A 516 -5.24 -47.31 -13.91
C THR A 516 -4.51 -46.53 -12.83
N GLY A 517 -4.63 -47.01 -11.59
CA GLY A 517 -4.02 -46.42 -10.41
C GLY A 517 -2.54 -46.72 -10.34
N GLY A 518 -1.78 -45.76 -9.82
CA GLY A 518 -0.35 -45.89 -9.56
C GLY A 518 0.18 -44.60 -8.96
N THR A 519 0.55 -44.67 -7.69
CA THR A 519 1.17 -43.62 -6.88
C THR A 519 2.49 -43.17 -7.53
N VAL A 520 2.67 -41.87 -7.77
CA VAL A 520 3.94 -41.31 -8.25
C VAL A 520 4.50 -40.37 -7.18
N GLN A 521 5.67 -40.73 -6.66
CA GLN A 521 6.50 -39.88 -5.80
C GLN A 521 7.06 -38.69 -6.59
N MET A 522 7.02 -37.52 -5.96
CA MET A 522 7.64 -36.29 -6.46
C MET A 522 9.11 -36.24 -6.02
N SER A 523 10.02 -36.28 -6.99
CA SER A 523 11.44 -35.96 -6.79
C SER A 523 11.78 -34.67 -7.56
N ALA A 524 12.34 -33.69 -6.85
CA ALA A 524 12.73 -32.37 -7.35
C ALA A 524 13.90 -32.45 -8.36
N PRO A 525 13.96 -31.58 -9.39
CA PRO A 525 15.09 -31.54 -10.30
C PRO A 525 16.16 -30.54 -9.83
N ALA A 526 17.36 -31.03 -9.56
CA ALA A 526 18.58 -30.22 -9.44
C ALA A 526 19.24 -30.07 -10.81
N GLN A 527 19.43 -28.83 -11.26
CA GLN A 527 20.15 -28.48 -12.48
C GLN A 527 21.66 -28.56 -12.24
N LYS A 528 22.37 -29.25 -13.13
CA LYS A 528 23.83 -29.32 -13.19
C LYS A 528 24.38 -28.10 -13.94
N LEU A 529 25.25 -27.35 -13.28
CA LEU A 529 26.25 -26.48 -13.91
C LEU A 529 27.52 -27.30 -14.15
N ALA A 530 28.14 -27.09 -15.31
CA ALA A 530 29.40 -27.70 -15.73
C ALA A 530 30.51 -26.67 -15.59
N GLU A 531 31.58 -27.03 -14.88
CA GLU A 531 32.90 -26.40 -14.99
C GLU A 531 33.99 -27.47 -14.95
N ASP A 532 34.89 -27.40 -15.94
CA ASP A 532 36.10 -28.21 -16.09
C ASP A 532 37.24 -27.62 -15.26
N ALA A 533 37.96 -28.46 -14.50
CA ALA A 533 39.42 -28.37 -14.32
C ALA A 533 39.96 -29.61 -13.56
N GLN A 534 40.83 -30.38 -14.23
CA GLN A 534 41.79 -31.34 -13.65
C GLN A 534 42.86 -30.56 -12.84
N GLU A 535 43.47 -31.03 -11.75
CA GLU A 535 44.31 -32.23 -11.62
C GLU A 535 44.66 -32.47 -10.11
N ALA A 536 44.80 -33.73 -9.69
CA ALA A 536 45.12 -34.22 -8.33
C ALA A 536 46.66 -34.29 -8.08
N PRO A 537 47.24 -34.92 -7.01
CA PRO A 537 46.66 -35.59 -5.83
C PRO A 537 47.38 -35.36 -4.46
N ALA A 538 46.77 -35.82 -3.35
CA ALA A 538 47.30 -36.84 -2.42
C ALA A 538 46.82 -36.71 -0.95
N ALA A 539 46.16 -37.80 -0.50
CA ALA A 539 46.18 -38.46 0.83
C ALA A 539 46.05 -37.65 2.15
N ALA A 540 44.98 -37.91 2.91
CA ALA A 540 45.02 -38.64 4.20
C ALA A 540 43.67 -38.64 4.94
N GLU A 541 43.17 -39.86 5.20
CA GLU A 541 42.48 -40.39 6.41
C GLU A 541 41.32 -39.64 7.11
N SER A 542 40.16 -40.33 7.16
CA SER A 542 39.02 -40.10 8.07
C SER A 542 39.29 -40.62 9.50
N PRO A 543 38.51 -40.15 10.49
CA PRO A 543 37.54 -41.03 11.16
C PRO A 543 36.17 -40.34 11.40
N ALA A 544 35.04 -40.97 11.01
CA ALA A 544 34.19 -41.89 11.80
C ALA A 544 33.18 -41.18 12.75
N ALA A 545 31.90 -41.32 12.41
CA ALA A 545 30.71 -40.94 13.20
C ALA A 545 30.33 -42.05 14.21
N PRO A 546 29.58 -41.73 15.29
CA PRO A 546 28.82 -42.72 16.05
C PRO A 546 27.34 -42.76 15.64
N ALA A 547 26.74 -43.90 15.96
CA ALA A 547 25.51 -44.47 15.42
C ALA A 547 24.22 -44.02 16.11
N GLU A 548 23.12 -44.19 15.37
CA GLU A 548 21.72 -44.11 15.79
C GLU A 548 21.29 -45.41 16.49
N GLU A 549 20.55 -45.30 17.60
CA GLU A 549 19.80 -46.41 18.20
C GLU A 549 18.31 -46.05 18.36
N ALA A 550 17.52 -47.05 17.97
CA ALA A 550 16.08 -47.30 18.06
C ALA A 550 15.27 -46.71 19.22
N VAL A 551 14.04 -46.26 18.90
CA VAL A 551 12.83 -46.51 19.69
C VAL A 551 11.59 -46.35 18.81
N ASP A 552 11.01 -47.48 18.37
CA ASP A 552 9.77 -47.58 17.58
C ASP A 552 8.76 -48.54 18.26
N ASP A 553 8.69 -48.49 19.60
CA ASP A 553 7.82 -49.37 20.40
C ASP A 553 6.73 -48.62 21.20
N GLU A 554 6.74 -47.28 21.26
CA GLU A 554 5.70 -46.49 21.95
C GLU A 554 4.49 -46.14 21.07
N LEU A 555 4.64 -46.18 19.73
CA LEU A 555 3.57 -45.83 18.79
C LEU A 555 2.55 -46.97 18.59
N ALA A 556 2.99 -48.22 18.77
CA ALA A 556 2.12 -49.40 18.64
C ALA A 556 1.18 -49.59 19.85
N ALA A 557 1.54 -49.07 21.02
CA ALA A 557 0.71 -49.17 22.23
C ALA A 557 -0.45 -48.16 22.26
N LEU A 558 -0.33 -47.02 21.58
CA LEU A 558 -1.35 -45.96 21.53
C LEU A 558 -2.49 -46.26 20.54
N LEU A 559 -2.24 -47.07 19.52
CA LEU A 559 -3.24 -47.44 18.51
C LEU A 559 -4.16 -48.60 18.95
N ALA A 560 -3.89 -49.24 20.09
CA ALA A 560 -4.69 -50.34 20.63
C ALA A 560 -5.79 -49.89 21.62
N GLN A 561 -5.95 -48.59 21.90
CA GLN A 561 -6.91 -48.06 22.88
C GLN A 561 -8.14 -47.34 22.28
N LEU A 562 -8.37 -47.42 20.97
CA LEU A 562 -9.45 -46.66 20.31
C LEU A 562 -10.52 -47.48 19.58
N ASP A 563 -10.53 -48.80 19.69
CA ASP A 563 -11.59 -49.64 19.11
C ASP A 563 -12.23 -50.54 20.18
N ASP A 564 -13.23 -50.03 20.89
CA ASP A 564 -14.33 -50.89 21.38
C ASP A 564 -15.59 -50.09 21.74
N SER A 565 -16.66 -50.23 20.94
CA SER A 565 -18.08 -50.17 21.35
C SER A 565 -19.00 -50.41 20.13
N THR A 566 -19.43 -51.65 19.96
CA THR A 566 -20.41 -52.13 18.96
C THR A 566 -21.90 -51.90 19.34
N PRO A 567 -22.85 -52.01 18.38
CA PRO A 567 -24.28 -51.63 18.51
C PRO A 567 -25.28 -52.82 18.60
N ALA A 568 -26.55 -52.55 18.97
CA ALA A 568 -27.75 -53.40 18.72
C ALA A 568 -29.05 -52.52 18.84
N GLU A 569 -29.85 -52.28 17.78
CA GLU A 569 -31.05 -53.04 17.29
C GLU A 569 -32.32 -52.91 18.18
N VAL A 570 -33.60 -52.67 17.79
CA VAL A 570 -34.40 -52.33 16.58
C VAL A 570 -35.75 -51.74 17.08
N ALA A 571 -36.42 -50.82 16.36
CA ALA A 571 -37.90 -50.83 16.18
C ALA A 571 -38.38 -49.80 15.14
N GLU A 572 -39.08 -50.27 14.11
CA GLU A 572 -39.84 -49.47 13.13
C GLU A 572 -41.15 -48.95 13.72
N ALA A 573 -41.50 -47.69 13.40
CA ALA A 573 -42.90 -47.25 13.34
C ALA A 573 -43.05 -46.12 12.31
N LYS A 574 -43.98 -46.32 11.37
CA LYS A 574 -44.42 -45.36 10.35
C LYS A 574 -45.22 -44.22 10.98
N GLY A 575 -45.04 -43.01 10.48
CA GLY A 575 -45.94 -41.88 10.69
C GLY A 575 -45.59 -40.72 9.76
N GLU A 576 -46.47 -40.42 8.80
CA GLU A 576 -46.54 -39.15 8.09
C GLU A 576 -46.75 -38.01 9.10
N GLU A 577 -46.01 -36.91 9.01
CA GLU A 577 -46.58 -35.55 9.12
C GLU A 577 -45.56 -34.43 8.82
N ALA A 578 -46.08 -33.45 8.06
CA ALA A 578 -45.80 -32.01 7.91
C ALA A 578 -44.46 -31.37 8.36
N PRO A 579 -43.99 -30.32 7.64
CA PRO A 579 -42.81 -29.55 8.01
C PRO A 579 -43.07 -28.70 9.27
N PRO A 580 -42.09 -28.56 10.18
CA PRO A 580 -42.21 -27.70 11.35
C PRO A 580 -42.04 -26.20 11.00
N PRO A 581 -42.53 -25.31 11.87
CA PRO A 581 -42.87 -23.93 11.54
C PRO A 581 -41.66 -22.99 11.56
N ALA A 582 -41.84 -21.84 10.92
CA ALA A 582 -40.97 -20.70 11.10
C ALA A 582 -41.14 -20.11 12.51
N GLU A 583 -40.06 -20.06 13.28
CA GLU A 583 -39.89 -19.21 14.47
C GLU A 583 -38.74 -18.24 14.17
N GLU A 584 -39.08 -16.99 13.86
CA GLU A 584 -39.18 -15.86 14.77
C GLU A 584 -37.81 -15.27 15.13
N ALA A 585 -37.52 -14.18 14.44
CA ALA A 585 -36.39 -13.29 14.67
C ALA A 585 -36.49 -12.66 16.08
N PRO A 586 -35.37 -12.45 16.78
CA PRO A 586 -35.39 -11.73 18.03
C PRO A 586 -35.80 -10.26 17.80
N ALA A 587 -36.73 -9.81 18.64
CA ALA A 587 -37.27 -8.46 18.66
C ALA A 587 -36.16 -7.40 18.72
N ALA A 588 -36.28 -6.42 17.82
CA ALA A 588 -35.48 -5.20 17.84
C ALA A 588 -35.83 -4.39 19.09
N GLU A 589 -34.84 -4.16 19.96
CA GLU A 589 -34.87 -3.04 20.89
C GLU A 589 -34.95 -1.74 20.09
N ALA A 590 -35.97 -0.93 20.37
CA ALA A 590 -36.16 0.38 19.79
C ALA A 590 -35.00 1.30 20.18
N ALA A 591 -34.07 1.52 19.24
CA ALA A 591 -33.11 2.61 19.32
C ALA A 591 -33.86 3.94 19.20
N ALA A 592 -33.66 4.82 20.17
CA ALA A 592 -34.13 6.20 20.12
C ALA A 592 -33.58 6.90 18.88
N GLU A 593 -34.46 7.58 18.14
CA GLU A 593 -34.08 8.45 17.02
C GLU A 593 -33.16 9.57 17.52
N PRO A 594 -32.10 9.94 16.77
CA PRO A 594 -31.32 11.12 17.09
C PRO A 594 -32.17 12.37 16.86
N GLU A 595 -32.39 13.17 17.91
CA GLU A 595 -32.99 14.51 17.79
C GLU A 595 -32.21 15.33 16.76
N VAL A 596 -32.88 15.67 15.66
CA VAL A 596 -32.35 16.55 14.63
C VAL A 596 -32.31 17.97 15.20
N ASP A 597 -31.14 18.61 15.12
CA ASP A 597 -30.93 20.00 15.47
C ASP A 597 -32.01 20.90 14.81
N PRO A 598 -32.78 21.69 15.59
CA PRO A 598 -33.84 22.55 15.07
C PRO A 598 -33.34 23.60 14.06
N GLU A 599 -32.05 23.98 14.09
CA GLU A 599 -31.47 24.86 13.06
C GLU A 599 -31.29 24.13 11.72
N LEU A 600 -30.89 22.85 11.74
CA LEU A 600 -30.73 22.04 10.54
C LEU A 600 -32.08 21.71 9.89
N ALA A 601 -33.12 21.48 10.70
CA ALA A 601 -34.48 21.27 10.21
C ALA A 601 -35.09 22.53 9.56
N ALA A 602 -34.74 23.72 10.05
CA ALA A 602 -35.14 24.99 9.44
C ALA A 602 -34.43 25.22 8.10
N LEU A 603 -33.13 24.91 8.03
CA LEU A 603 -32.29 25.08 6.84
C LEU A 603 -32.70 24.13 5.70
N LEU A 604 -33.07 22.89 6.02
CA LEU A 604 -33.59 21.93 5.05
C LEU A 604 -34.97 22.32 4.50
N LYS A 605 -35.76 23.06 5.27
CA LYS A 605 -37.08 23.54 4.84
C LYS A 605 -37.01 24.77 3.94
N GLU A 606 -35.93 25.56 4.04
CA GLU A 606 -35.65 26.67 3.14
C GLU A 606 -34.99 26.24 1.82
N LEU A 607 -34.42 25.02 1.77
CA LEU A 607 -33.69 24.53 0.59
C LEU A 607 -34.51 23.68 -0.40
N GLY A 608 -35.76 23.33 -0.07
CA GLY A 608 -36.73 22.70 -0.99
C GLY A 608 -36.58 21.19 -1.10
#